data_AF-A0A094IDS9-F1
#
_entry.id   AF-A0A094IDS9-F1
#
_cell.length_a   1.000
_cell.length_b   1.000
_cell.length_c   1.000
_cell.angle_alpha   90.00
_cell.angle_beta   90.00
_cell.angle_gamma   90.00
#
_symmetry.space_group_name_H-M   'P 1'
#
loop_
_entity.id
_entity.type
_entity.pdbx_description
1 polymer ?
#
loop_
_entity_poly.entity_id
_entity_poly.type
_entity_poly.pdbx_seq_one_letter_code
_entity_poly.pdbx_strand_id
1 'polypeptide(L)'
;MSFQLPFTQTQIEEKIQRAIIALQSKEFTSIRSAAEHFEVPRSTLTDRMAGRKTRNEAHEIEQALSNAEENTLVQWITRLTATGFPATPSLIKEMAVEIRARCVQVASSQTTLQLNPTPIGYNWLQRFLK
;
A
#
# COMPACT_ATOMS: atom_id res chain seq x y z
N MET A 1 8.82 -20.84 -24.09
CA MET A 1 8.51 -21.17 -22.68
C MET A 1 8.07 -19.88 -22.02
N SER A 2 6.76 -19.72 -21.80
CA SER A 2 6.16 -18.54 -21.18
C SER A 2 6.44 -18.57 -19.68
N PHE A 3 7.35 -17.72 -19.23
CA PHE A 3 7.56 -17.48 -17.81
C PHE A 3 6.37 -16.68 -17.28
N GLN A 4 5.42 -17.36 -16.64
CA GLN A 4 4.41 -16.73 -15.81
C GLN A 4 5.17 -16.05 -14.66
N LEU A 5 5.33 -14.73 -14.72
CA LEU A 5 5.91 -13.96 -13.62
C LEU A 5 5.03 -14.17 -12.37
N PRO A 6 5.62 -14.30 -11.16
CA PRO A 6 4.84 -14.39 -9.95
C PRO A 6 3.99 -13.11 -9.82
N PHE A 7 2.68 -13.27 -9.66
CA PHE A 7 1.78 -12.15 -9.40
C PHE A 7 2.32 -11.32 -8.24
N THR A 8 2.42 -10.00 -8.42
CA THR A 8 2.85 -9.10 -7.35
C THR A 8 1.76 -9.02 -6.28
N GLN A 9 2.13 -8.75 -5.01
CA GLN A 9 1.13 -8.63 -3.92
C GLN A 9 0.03 -7.62 -4.24
N THR A 10 0.36 -6.55 -4.97
CA THR A 10 -0.58 -5.55 -5.45
C THR A 10 -1.64 -6.16 -6.39
N GLN A 11 -1.22 -6.99 -7.35
CA GLN A 11 -2.15 -7.64 -8.28
C GLN A 11 -3.09 -8.62 -7.58
N ILE A 12 -2.60 -9.33 -6.56
CA ILE A 12 -3.43 -10.21 -5.74
C ILE A 12 -4.45 -9.39 -4.95
N GLU A 13 -4.03 -8.28 -4.33
CA GLU A 13 -4.92 -7.40 -3.59
C GLU A 13 -6.00 -6.79 -4.50
N GLU A 14 -5.62 -6.31 -5.69
CA GLU A 14 -6.56 -5.80 -6.69
C GLU A 14 -7.62 -6.84 -7.08
N LYS A 15 -7.21 -8.09 -7.32
CA LYS A 15 -8.13 -9.20 -7.61
C LYS A 15 -9.10 -9.44 -6.45
N ILE A 16 -8.61 -9.41 -5.20
CA ILE A 16 -9.44 -9.57 -4.00
C ILE A 16 -10.46 -8.43 -3.90
N GLN A 17 -10.03 -7.18 -4.07
CA GLN A 17 -10.93 -6.01 -3.98
C GLN A 17 -12.01 -6.04 -5.07
N ARG A 18 -11.65 -6.41 -6.30
CA ARG A 18 -12.61 -6.60 -7.39
C ARG A 18 -13.63 -7.70 -7.07
N ALA A 19 -13.19 -8.82 -6.50
CA ALA A 19 -14.09 -9.90 -6.09
C ALA A 19 -15.07 -9.45 -4.99
N ILE A 20 -14.65 -8.61 -4.05
CA ILE A 20 -15.52 -8.04 -3.01
C ILE A 20 -16.57 -7.10 -3.62
N ILE A 21 -16.15 -6.20 -4.51
CA ILE A 21 -17.06 -5.27 -5.20
C ILE A 21 -18.11 -6.04 -6.02
N ALA A 22 -17.68 -7.08 -6.73
CA ALA A 22 -18.56 -7.93 -7.54
C ALA A 22 -19.59 -8.70 -6.67
N LEU A 23 -19.19 -9.13 -5.46
CA LEU A 23 -20.12 -9.73 -4.50
C LEU A 23 -21.10 -8.70 -3.92
N GLN A 24 -20.62 -7.50 -3.58
CA GLN A 24 -21.47 -6.43 -3.03
C GLN A 24 -22.49 -5.90 -4.06
N SER A 25 -22.09 -5.83 -5.34
CA SER A 25 -22.97 -5.46 -6.46
C SER A 25 -23.90 -6.59 -6.90
N LYS A 26 -23.86 -7.75 -6.23
CA LYS A 26 -24.64 -8.96 -6.55
C LYS A 26 -24.41 -9.52 -7.96
N GLU A 27 -23.27 -9.20 -8.58
CA GLU A 27 -22.84 -9.82 -9.84
C GLU A 27 -22.57 -11.32 -9.65
N PHE A 28 -22.08 -11.69 -8.47
CA PHE A 28 -21.93 -13.09 -8.05
C PHE A 28 -22.83 -13.40 -6.85
N THR A 29 -23.49 -14.56 -6.90
CA THR A 29 -24.38 -15.03 -5.85
C THR A 29 -23.65 -15.70 -4.69
N SER A 30 -22.39 -16.10 -4.88
CA SER A 30 -21.62 -16.83 -3.87
C SER A 30 -20.15 -16.40 -3.83
N ILE A 31 -19.56 -16.44 -2.63
CA ILE A 31 -18.12 -16.21 -2.44
C ILE A 31 -17.29 -17.20 -3.28
N ARG A 32 -17.77 -18.44 -3.44
CA ARG A 32 -17.07 -19.46 -4.24
C ARG A 32 -17.00 -19.07 -5.71
N SER A 33 -18.11 -18.64 -6.31
CA SER A 33 -18.15 -18.26 -7.72
C SER A 33 -17.30 -17.01 -8.00
N ALA A 34 -17.32 -16.02 -7.10
CA ALA A 34 -16.44 -14.86 -7.22
C ALA A 34 -14.96 -15.25 -7.07
N ALA A 35 -14.64 -16.10 -6.09
CA ALA A 35 -13.27 -16.58 -5.85
C ALA A 35 -12.68 -17.29 -7.08
N GLU A 36 -13.47 -18.16 -7.71
CA GLU A 36 -13.08 -18.89 -8.92
C GLU A 36 -12.91 -17.95 -10.12
N HIS A 37 -13.85 -17.02 -10.33
CA HIS A 37 -13.79 -16.05 -11.43
C HIS A 37 -12.59 -15.11 -11.36
N PHE A 38 -12.25 -14.63 -10.16
CA PHE A 38 -11.11 -13.72 -9.95
C PHE A 38 -9.80 -14.45 -9.62
N GLU A 39 -9.78 -15.79 -9.69
CA GLU A 39 -8.61 -16.63 -9.40
C GLU A 39 -7.97 -16.37 -8.03
N VAL A 40 -8.79 -16.11 -7.00
CA VAL A 40 -8.34 -15.84 -5.64
C VAL A 40 -8.79 -16.96 -4.69
N PRO A 41 -7.95 -17.38 -3.73
CA PRO A 41 -8.35 -18.41 -2.77
C PRO A 41 -9.60 -18.00 -1.99
N ARG A 42 -10.56 -18.92 -1.90
CA ARG A 42 -11.83 -18.69 -1.17
C ARG A 42 -11.60 -18.28 0.28
N SER A 43 -10.63 -18.89 0.96
CA SER A 43 -10.26 -18.56 2.34
C SER A 43 -9.80 -17.10 2.46
N THR A 44 -8.95 -16.64 1.55
CA THR A 44 -8.48 -15.25 1.50
C THR A 44 -9.61 -14.27 1.28
N LEU A 45 -10.54 -14.57 0.35
CA LEU A 45 -11.69 -13.70 0.10
C LEU A 45 -12.65 -13.63 1.30
N THR A 46 -12.85 -14.77 1.98
CA THR A 46 -13.68 -14.86 3.20
C THR A 46 -13.06 -14.06 4.34
N ASP A 47 -11.77 -14.27 4.61
CA ASP A 47 -11.01 -13.52 5.62
C ASP A 47 -11.06 -12.00 5.36
N ARG A 48 -10.93 -11.61 4.09
CA ARG A 48 -10.98 -10.20 3.71
C ARG A 48 -12.36 -9.60 3.95
N MET A 49 -13.42 -10.31 3.58
CA MET A 49 -14.80 -9.89 3.88
C MET A 49 -15.09 -9.80 5.37
N ALA A 50 -14.41 -10.62 6.20
CA ALA A 50 -14.50 -10.54 7.65
C ALA A 50 -13.71 -9.34 8.25
N GLY A 51 -13.09 -8.50 7.42
CA GLY A 51 -12.36 -7.31 7.85
C GLY A 51 -10.90 -7.56 8.20
N ARG A 52 -10.32 -8.69 7.78
CA ARG A 52 -8.88 -8.95 7.99
C ARG A 52 -8.05 -7.96 7.19
N LYS A 53 -7.21 -7.21 7.89
CA LYS A 53 -6.27 -6.23 7.30
C LYS A 53 -5.24 -6.92 6.41
N THR A 54 -4.75 -6.21 5.39
CA THR A 54 -3.62 -6.69 4.58
C THR A 54 -2.39 -6.80 5.48
N ARG A 55 -1.38 -7.56 5.03
CA ARG A 55 -0.08 -7.58 5.72
C ARG A 55 0.52 -6.18 5.83
N ASN A 56 0.35 -5.35 4.80
CA ASN A 56 0.90 -3.98 4.75
C ASN A 56 0.15 -3.05 5.73
N GLU A 57 -1.18 -3.14 5.78
CA GLU A 57 -2.00 -2.39 6.75
C GLU A 57 -1.76 -2.85 8.18
N ALA A 58 -1.55 -4.16 8.40
CA ALA A 58 -1.25 -4.69 9.72
C ALA A 58 0.12 -4.22 10.24
N HIS A 59 1.08 -4.01 9.33
CA HIS A 59 2.43 -3.56 9.66
C HIS A 59 2.61 -2.03 9.58
N GLU A 60 1.56 -1.28 9.25
CA GLU A 60 1.60 0.18 9.09
C GLU A 60 2.13 0.90 10.33
N ILE A 61 1.82 0.39 11.54
CA ILE A 61 2.28 0.95 12.82
C ILE A 61 3.81 0.85 12.98
N GLU A 62 4.43 -0.14 12.33
CA GLU A 62 5.87 -0.40 12.39
C GLU A 62 6.64 0.28 11.25
N GLN A 63 5.94 0.86 10.26
CA GLN A 63 6.57 1.57 9.15
C GLN A 63 6.96 3.01 9.52
N ALA A 64 8.01 3.53 8.88
CA ALA A 64 8.48 4.90 9.10
C ALA A 64 7.58 5.97 8.44
N LEU A 65 6.81 5.54 7.44
CA LEU A 65 5.75 6.25 6.72
C LEU A 65 4.52 5.33 6.70
N SER A 66 3.33 5.88 6.87
CA SER A 66 2.07 5.17 6.62
C SER A 66 1.93 4.76 5.16
N ASN A 67 1.04 3.81 4.86
CA ASN A 67 0.81 3.34 3.48
C ASN A 67 0.38 4.51 2.55
N ALA A 68 -0.40 5.46 3.09
CA ALA A 68 -0.83 6.65 2.35
C ALA A 68 0.35 7.60 2.04
N GLU A 69 1.27 7.78 2.99
CA GLU A 69 2.46 8.60 2.81
C GLU A 69 3.45 7.94 1.82
N GLU A 70 3.65 6.62 1.91
CA GLU A 70 4.47 5.86 0.94
C GLU A 70 3.87 5.96 -0.47
N ASN A 71 2.56 5.82 -0.63
CA ASN A 71 1.89 6.00 -1.92
C ASN A 71 2.09 7.41 -2.49
N THR A 72 2.03 8.43 -1.64
CA THR A 72 2.29 9.82 -2.04
C THR A 72 3.73 9.98 -2.54
N LEU A 73 4.69 9.36 -1.82
CA LEU A 73 6.09 9.37 -2.21
C LEU A 73 6.33 8.64 -3.54
N VAL A 74 5.70 7.48 -3.75
CA VAL A 74 5.78 6.72 -5.02
C VAL A 74 5.20 7.52 -6.18
N GLN A 75 4.05 8.17 -5.99
CA GLN A 75 3.45 9.03 -7.03
C GLN A 75 4.37 10.20 -7.37
N TRP A 76 4.97 10.83 -6.37
CA TRP A 76 5.93 11.92 -6.58
C TRP A 76 7.19 11.44 -7.33
N ILE A 77 7.78 10.29 -6.95
CA ILE A 77 8.91 9.68 -7.65
C ILE A 77 8.54 9.39 -9.11
N THR A 78 7.38 8.78 -9.34
CA THR A 78 6.90 8.43 -10.69
C THR A 78 6.77 9.67 -11.58
N ARG A 79 6.23 10.77 -11.04
CA ARG A 79 6.13 12.04 -11.75
C ARG A 79 7.51 12.65 -12.02
N LEU A 80 8.43 12.56 -11.07
CA LEU A 80 9.79 13.08 -11.21
C LEU A 80 10.59 12.32 -12.28
N THR A 81 10.50 10.99 -12.28
CA THR A 81 11.22 10.17 -13.28
C THR A 81 10.61 10.31 -14.67
N ALA A 82 9.29 10.48 -14.77
CA ALA A 82 8.62 10.75 -16.03
C ALA A 82 9.06 12.06 -16.70
N THR A 83 9.50 13.07 -15.93
CA THR A 83 10.04 14.32 -16.47
C THR A 83 11.53 14.23 -16.85
N GLY A 84 12.14 13.05 -16.74
CA GLY A 84 13.55 12.80 -17.10
C GLY A 84 14.54 13.13 -15.99
N PHE A 85 14.06 13.49 -14.79
CA PHE A 85 14.94 13.75 -13.65
C PHE A 85 15.13 12.48 -12.82
N PRO A 86 16.38 12.09 -12.51
CA PRO A 86 16.62 10.92 -11.67
C PRO A 86 16.21 11.20 -10.22
N ALA A 87 15.42 10.29 -9.65
CA ALA A 87 15.08 10.33 -8.22
C ALA A 87 16.29 9.89 -7.40
N THR A 88 17.10 10.85 -6.93
CA THR A 88 18.30 10.54 -6.15
C THR A 88 17.93 10.06 -4.74
N PRO A 89 18.72 9.14 -4.15
CA PRO A 89 18.53 8.65 -2.80
C PRO A 89 18.34 9.72 -1.71
N SER A 90 19.10 10.83 -1.80
CA SER A 90 18.98 11.95 -0.87
C SER A 90 17.64 12.66 -1.02
N LEU A 91 17.25 12.96 -2.25
CA LEU A 91 16.00 13.65 -2.55
C LEU A 91 14.77 12.82 -2.16
N ILE A 92 14.80 11.50 -2.36
CA ILE A 92 13.72 10.61 -1.90
C ILE A 92 13.58 10.66 -0.37
N LYS A 93 14.70 10.67 0.37
CA LYS A 93 14.68 10.78 1.83
C LYS A 93 14.15 12.14 2.29
N GLU A 94 14.56 13.24 1.65
CA GLU A 94 14.07 14.59 1.95
C GLU A 94 12.56 14.68 1.74
N MET A 95 12.06 14.16 0.60
CA MET A 95 10.63 14.14 0.31
C MET A 95 9.83 13.25 1.26
N ALA A 96 10.39 12.11 1.70
CA ALA A 96 9.78 11.27 2.72
C ALA A 96 9.57 12.03 4.04
N VAL A 97 10.59 12.78 4.49
CA VAL A 97 10.50 13.61 5.69
C VAL A 97 9.44 14.70 5.53
N GLU A 98 9.41 15.37 4.38
CA GLU A 98 8.47 16.45 4.07
C GLU A 98 7.02 15.94 4.03
N ILE A 99 6.75 14.81 3.38
CA ILE A 99 5.41 14.20 3.32
C ILE A 99 4.92 13.87 4.74
N ARG A 100 5.78 13.25 5.57
CA ARG A 100 5.44 12.94 6.96
C ARG A 100 5.14 14.19 7.78
N ALA A 101 5.95 15.23 7.63
CA ALA A 101 5.77 16.50 8.34
C ALA A 101 4.44 17.19 7.98
N ARG A 102 4.04 17.14 6.69
CA ARG A 102 2.78 17.71 6.23
C ARG A 102 1.55 16.94 6.72
N CYS A 103 1.60 15.60 6.74
CA CYS A 103 0.50 14.79 7.23
C CYS A 103 0.24 14.98 8.74
N VAL A 104 1.29 15.17 9.54
CA VAL A 104 1.17 15.50 10.98
C VAL A 104 0.42 16.83 11.20
N GLN A 105 0.62 17.83 10.34
CA GLN A 105 -0.06 19.12 10.46
C GLN A 105 -1.57 19.04 10.14
N VAL A 106 -1.97 18.20 9.18
CA VAL A 106 -3.38 18.02 8.80
C VAL A 106 -4.14 17.19 9.83
N ALA A 107 -3.52 16.16 10.39
CA ALA A 107 -4.12 15.29 11.42
C ALA A 107 -4.25 15.96 12.80
N SER A 108 -3.52 17.05 13.05
CA SER A 108 -3.52 17.74 14.36
C SER A 108 -4.84 18.46 14.72
N SER A 109 -5.88 18.34 13.89
CA SER A 109 -7.25 18.73 14.26
C SER A 109 -8.03 17.60 14.93
N GLN A 110 -7.58 16.34 14.87
CA GLN A 110 -8.20 15.20 15.56
C GLN A 110 -7.13 14.24 16.12
N THR A 111 -6.98 14.28 17.44
CA THR A 111 -6.36 13.24 18.28
C THR A 111 -4.85 13.31 18.49
N THR A 112 -4.53 13.78 19.69
CA THR A 112 -3.29 13.70 20.45
C THR A 112 -2.77 12.27 20.61
N LEU A 113 -1.75 11.89 19.83
CA LEU A 113 -0.63 11.08 20.29
C LEU A 113 0.64 11.65 19.64
N GLN A 114 1.29 12.57 20.35
CA GLN A 114 2.63 13.04 19.98
C GLN A 114 3.60 11.86 20.09
N LEU A 115 3.88 11.20 18.97
CA LEU A 115 5.14 10.46 18.83
C LEU A 115 6.16 11.44 18.27
N ASN A 116 7.22 11.69 19.06
CA ASN A 116 8.46 12.21 18.51
C ASN A 116 8.81 11.39 17.26
N PRO A 117 8.97 12.01 16.09
CA PRO A 117 9.18 11.28 14.86
C PRO A 117 10.46 10.44 14.98
N THR A 118 10.32 9.11 14.99
CA THR A 118 11.47 8.23 14.89
C THR A 118 12.25 8.63 13.65
N PRO A 119 13.58 8.85 13.77
CA PRO A 119 14.39 9.18 12.62
C PRO A 119 14.26 8.06 11.58
N ILE A 120 14.00 8.44 10.32
CA ILE A 120 13.97 7.50 9.21
C ILE A 120 15.32 6.77 9.21
N GLY A 121 15.31 5.48 9.56
CA GLY A 121 16.53 4.72 9.77
C GLY A 121 17.42 4.71 8.52
N TYR A 122 18.73 4.65 8.68
CA TYR A 122 19.70 4.71 7.57
C TYR A 122 19.39 3.71 6.44
N ASN A 123 18.95 2.50 6.82
CA ASN A 123 18.60 1.40 5.92
C ASN A 123 17.17 1.46 5.36
N TRP A 124 16.35 2.43 5.77
CA TRP A 124 14.95 2.53 5.32
C TRP A 124 14.87 2.64 3.81
N LEU A 125 15.69 3.50 3.20
CA LEU A 125 15.66 3.71 1.75
C LEU A 125 16.00 2.43 0.97
N GLN A 126 16.91 1.59 1.49
CA GLN A 126 17.25 0.31 0.84
C GLN A 126 16.10 -0.70 0.91
N ARG A 127 15.29 -0.65 1.98
CA ARG A 127 14.09 -1.49 2.11
C ARG A 127 12.95 -0.95 1.26
N PHE A 128 12.83 0.37 1.15
CA PHE A 128 11.82 1.05 0.35
C PHE A 128 12.00 0.81 -1.16
N LEU A 129 13.26 0.71 -1.63
CA LEU A 129 13.58 0.48 -3.05
C LEU A 129 13.63 -1.00 -3.47
N LYS A 130 13.37 -1.95 -2.56
CA LYS A 130 13.39 -3.40 -2.83
C LYS A 130 11.99 -3.93 -3.07
#